data_AF-A0A951GYM7-F1
#
_entry.id   AF-A0A951GYM7-F1
#
_cell.length_a   1.000
_cell.length_b   1.000
_cell.length_c   1.000
_cell.angle_alpha   90.00
_cell.angle_beta   90.00
_cell.angle_gamma   90.00
#
_symmetry.space_group_name_H-M   'P 1'
#
loop_
_entity.id
_entity.type
_entity.pdbx_description
1 polymer ?
#
loop_
_entity_poly.entity_id
_entity_poly.type
_entity_poly.pdbx_seq_one_letter_code
_entity_poly.pdbx_strand_id
1 'polypeptide(L)'
;MGAQTLPGEAVSSALAQLVLLLLLIRFLDVWEREPVWLVALLAIWGGIFATSIAAPINDARLAALSPDFAAVWGAAWVAPTDEEPAKGLALLALYLLSRLRARRRGNAEFDGPLDGMVYGAAIGLGFGFIEDLTYGQRYGLGVLHLRLGFLGLLLLGHAVFTASFGAGLGLATWSRTLRARLGFTLLGLGVAMFLHFVHDGLVSVFLTAKYGFHTTAAAIEGQQLPAQLVSQINATVRHALVVLHVFDYGTIVAFFAALAYWIRYQRAVLVQELAEEVSAGVITAAESELVTHYGARLRAYGALALSGQLIGLYRLRRRHRQVTDLAFCKWRISRIGGATAMDLLQRSRIPALRRQLNPAHDAGAASPATADGPGTARPAHLHDRRNSLILGIVGLALGIFLLPLVASVLAVAIGLRTRASASPRSVPPGLVLGILGLLLWVPVYVVAIANSP
;
A
#
# COMPACT_ATOMS: atom_id res chain seq x y z
N MET A 1 19.90 27.17 8.69
CA MET A 1 20.33 26.22 9.73
C MET A 1 21.28 25.22 9.08
N GLY A 2 22.39 24.87 9.74
CA GLY A 2 23.32 23.85 9.23
C GLY A 2 22.71 22.45 9.32
N ALA A 3 23.09 21.56 8.40
CA ALA A 3 22.67 20.15 8.45
C ALA A 3 23.14 19.50 9.76
N GLN A 4 22.20 18.89 10.49
CA GLN A 4 22.46 18.18 11.72
C GLN A 4 22.86 16.74 11.42
N THR A 5 23.84 16.22 12.15
CA THR A 5 24.18 14.80 12.11
C THR A 5 23.15 14.01 12.90
N LEU A 6 22.46 13.08 12.23
CA LEU A 6 21.55 12.15 12.90
C LEU A 6 22.36 11.07 13.64
N PRO A 7 22.01 10.71 14.88
CA PRO A 7 22.63 9.60 15.58
C PRO A 7 22.40 8.26 14.86
N GLY A 8 23.37 7.36 14.95
CA GLY A 8 23.33 6.07 14.24
C GLY A 8 22.15 5.19 14.64
N GLU A 9 21.71 5.28 15.90
CA GLU A 9 20.54 4.58 16.44
C GLU A 9 19.23 5.07 15.81
N ALA A 10 19.11 6.37 15.51
CA ALA A 10 17.92 6.93 14.86
C ALA A 10 17.81 6.44 13.41
N VAL A 11 18.94 6.45 12.69
CA VAL A 11 19.02 5.91 11.32
C VAL A 11 18.73 4.40 11.30
N SER A 12 19.29 3.65 12.26
CA SER A 12 19.07 2.21 12.38
C SER A 12 17.60 1.88 12.71
N SER A 13 16.95 2.68 13.56
CA SER A 13 15.53 2.55 13.87
C SER A 13 14.66 2.80 12.65
N ALA A 14 14.92 3.88 11.90
CA ALA A 14 14.22 4.19 10.66
C ALA A 14 14.38 3.06 9.62
N LEU A 15 15.60 2.51 9.48
CA LEU A 15 15.87 1.39 8.59
C LEU A 15 15.12 0.13 9.02
N ALA A 16 15.10 -0.18 10.33
CA ALA A 16 14.36 -1.32 10.86
C ALA A 16 12.86 -1.20 10.58
N GLN A 17 12.29 0.00 10.72
CA GLN A 17 10.89 0.28 10.39
C GLN A 17 10.62 0.10 8.88
N LEU A 18 11.49 0.63 8.02
CA LEU A 18 11.40 0.43 6.57
C LEU A 18 11.39 -1.06 6.22
N VAL A 19 12.34 -1.84 6.76
CA VAL A 19 12.43 -3.28 6.50
C VAL A 19 11.18 -4.00 7.00
N LEU A 20 10.69 -3.68 8.20
CA LEU A 20 9.47 -4.26 8.75
C LEU A 20 8.26 -3.99 7.85
N LEU A 21 8.10 -2.76 7.36
CA LEU A 21 6.99 -2.38 6.50
C LEU A 21 7.10 -3.00 5.10
N LEU A 22 8.29 -3.07 4.51
CA LEU A 22 8.53 -3.78 3.24
C LEU A 22 8.19 -5.27 3.35
N LEU A 23 8.57 -5.90 4.46
CA LEU A 23 8.20 -7.28 4.73
C LEU A 23 6.68 -7.41 4.92
N LEU A 24 6.05 -6.51 5.69
CA LEU A 24 4.61 -6.50 5.91
C LEU A 24 3.85 -6.45 4.57
N ILE A 25 4.11 -5.45 3.72
CA ILE A 25 3.39 -5.31 2.43
C ILE A 25 3.60 -6.53 1.54
N ARG A 26 4.81 -7.08 1.52
CA ARG A 26 5.15 -8.26 0.74
C ARG A 26 4.44 -9.51 1.25
N PHE A 27 4.26 -9.64 2.57
CA PHE A 27 3.55 -10.78 3.17
C PHE A 27 2.03 -10.72 2.99
N LEU A 28 1.49 -9.54 2.65
CA LEU A 28 0.07 -9.37 2.37
C LEU A 28 -0.34 -9.89 0.99
N ASP A 29 0.59 -9.92 0.02
CA ASP A 29 0.39 -10.75 -1.16
C ASP A 29 0.54 -12.23 -0.77
N VAL A 30 -0.62 -12.84 -0.50
CA VAL A 30 -0.71 -14.16 0.10
C VAL A 30 -0.36 -15.27 -0.89
N TRP A 31 -0.79 -15.14 -2.15
CA TRP A 31 -0.75 -16.24 -3.12
C TRP A 31 0.43 -16.15 -4.08
N GLU A 32 0.85 -14.94 -4.46
CA GLU A 32 1.85 -14.71 -5.51
C GLU A 32 3.12 -13.97 -5.03
N ARG A 33 3.37 -13.96 -3.71
CA ARG A 33 4.49 -13.28 -3.03
C ARG A 33 5.65 -12.85 -3.92
N GLU A 34 5.81 -11.54 -3.98
CA GLU A 34 6.85 -10.93 -4.78
C GLU A 34 8.28 -11.33 -4.38
N PRO A 35 9.21 -11.42 -5.35
CA PRO A 35 10.60 -11.72 -5.05
C PRO A 35 11.22 -10.61 -4.20
N VAL A 36 11.88 -10.99 -3.09
CA VAL A 36 12.48 -10.04 -2.13
C VAL A 36 13.44 -9.07 -2.81
N TRP A 37 14.22 -9.56 -3.77
CA TRP A 37 15.18 -8.72 -4.50
C TRP A 37 14.50 -7.62 -5.31
N LEU A 38 13.30 -7.88 -5.86
CA LEU A 38 12.58 -6.89 -6.66
C LEU A 38 11.92 -5.85 -5.76
N VAL A 39 11.33 -6.28 -4.64
CA VAL A 39 10.81 -5.36 -3.61
C VAL A 39 11.93 -4.45 -3.09
N ALA A 40 13.11 -5.00 -2.80
CA ALA A 40 14.27 -4.23 -2.39
C ALA A 40 14.76 -3.26 -3.48
N LEU A 41 14.84 -3.72 -4.74
CA LEU A 41 15.24 -2.88 -5.87
C LEU A 41 14.28 -1.69 -6.06
N LEU A 42 12.98 -1.92 -5.91
CA LEU A 42 11.96 -0.86 -6.02
C LEU A 42 12.00 0.12 -4.84
N ALA A 43 12.26 -0.37 -3.62
CA ALA A 43 12.52 0.51 -2.49
C ALA A 43 13.78 1.36 -2.71
N ILE A 44 14.85 0.77 -3.25
CA ILE A 44 16.07 1.49 -3.64
C ILE A 44 15.77 2.53 -4.73
N TRP A 45 14.92 2.20 -5.71
CA TRP A 45 14.46 3.18 -6.70
C TRP A 45 13.80 4.38 -6.02
N GLY A 46 12.84 4.13 -5.15
CA GLY A 46 12.15 5.19 -4.40
C GLY A 46 13.11 6.05 -3.60
N GLY A 47 13.98 5.42 -2.81
CA GLY A 47 14.89 6.14 -1.91
C GLY A 47 15.99 6.90 -2.62
N ILE A 48 16.63 6.30 -3.62
CA ILE A 48 17.84 6.89 -4.24
C ILE A 48 17.51 7.59 -5.55
N PHE A 49 16.87 6.89 -6.49
CA PHE A 49 16.72 7.40 -7.85
C PHE A 49 15.59 8.43 -7.94
N ALA A 50 14.43 8.13 -7.38
CA ALA A 50 13.28 9.02 -7.43
C ALA A 50 13.55 10.32 -6.66
N THR A 51 14.21 10.27 -5.49
CA THR A 51 14.65 11.48 -4.77
C THR A 51 15.70 12.28 -5.55
N SER A 52 16.69 11.60 -6.17
CA SER A 52 17.72 12.27 -6.99
C SER A 52 17.14 12.93 -8.24
N ILE A 53 16.05 12.39 -8.80
CA ILE A 53 15.32 13.00 -9.92
C ILE A 53 14.46 14.16 -9.43
N ALA A 54 13.67 13.94 -8.38
CA ALA A 54 12.66 14.91 -7.94
C ALA A 54 13.27 16.12 -7.23
N ALA A 55 14.26 15.95 -6.35
CA ALA A 55 14.84 17.03 -5.56
C ALA A 55 15.31 18.24 -6.41
N PRO A 56 16.15 18.09 -7.45
CA PRO A 56 16.58 19.22 -8.27
C PRO A 56 15.42 19.85 -9.08
N ILE A 57 14.42 19.05 -9.48
CA ILE A 57 13.23 19.55 -10.18
C ILE A 57 12.38 20.37 -9.21
N ASN A 58 12.18 19.88 -7.99
CA ASN A 58 11.47 20.57 -6.92
C ASN A 58 12.12 21.93 -6.65
N ASP A 59 13.44 21.95 -6.42
CA ASP A 59 14.18 23.17 -6.14
C ASP A 59 14.07 24.18 -7.29
N ALA A 60 14.25 23.74 -8.54
CA ALA A 60 14.15 24.60 -9.71
C ALA A 60 12.73 25.18 -9.90
N ARG A 61 11.70 24.35 -9.70
CA ARG A 61 10.31 24.77 -9.82
C ARG A 61 9.88 25.68 -8.68
N LEU A 62 10.31 25.41 -7.44
CA LEU A 62 10.07 26.29 -6.29
C LEU A 62 10.73 27.65 -6.48
N ALA A 63 11.97 27.69 -6.98
CA ALA A 63 12.68 28.93 -7.27
C ALA A 63 12.03 29.77 -8.39
N ALA A 64 11.27 29.15 -9.28
CA ALA A 64 10.54 29.84 -10.36
C ALA A 64 9.19 30.42 -9.92
N LEU A 65 8.71 30.07 -8.72
CA LEU A 65 7.44 30.57 -8.17
C LEU A 65 7.65 31.88 -7.40
N SER A 66 6.60 32.69 -7.28
CA SER A 66 6.62 33.85 -6.37
C SER A 66 6.83 33.38 -4.93
N PRO A 67 7.56 34.11 -4.07
CA PRO A 67 7.82 33.73 -2.68
C PRO A 67 6.56 33.31 -1.92
N ASP A 68 5.50 34.14 -1.91
CA ASP A 68 4.24 33.82 -1.25
C ASP A 68 3.63 32.49 -1.74
N PHE A 69 3.67 32.22 -3.04
CA PHE A 69 3.10 30.99 -3.61
C PHE A 69 3.97 29.78 -3.25
N ALA A 70 5.29 29.91 -3.33
CA ALA A 70 6.22 28.86 -2.91
C ALA A 70 6.04 28.52 -1.42
N ALA A 71 5.86 29.54 -0.57
CA ALA A 71 5.62 29.36 0.87
C ALA A 71 4.29 28.66 1.16
N VAL A 72 3.20 29.08 0.49
CA VAL A 72 1.85 28.58 0.80
C VAL A 72 1.52 27.27 0.09
N TRP A 73 1.83 27.17 -1.20
CA TRP A 73 1.40 26.06 -2.07
C TRP A 73 2.55 25.28 -2.67
N GLY A 74 3.80 25.71 -2.46
CA GLY A 74 4.97 25.11 -3.09
C GLY A 74 5.06 23.61 -2.85
N ALA A 75 5.03 23.16 -1.59
CA ALA A 75 5.05 21.73 -1.25
C ALA A 75 3.91 20.98 -1.94
N ALA A 76 2.66 21.41 -1.72
CA ALA A 76 1.47 20.75 -2.27
C ALA A 76 1.42 20.71 -3.80
N TRP A 77 1.96 21.70 -4.49
CA TRP A 77 1.91 21.76 -5.95
C TRP A 77 3.09 21.07 -6.61
N VAL A 78 4.30 21.32 -6.09
CA VAL A 78 5.55 20.89 -6.72
C VAL A 78 5.79 19.41 -6.41
N ALA A 79 5.87 19.05 -5.12
CA ALA A 79 6.27 17.70 -4.70
C ALA A 79 5.39 16.59 -5.32
N PRO A 80 4.04 16.64 -5.29
CA PRO A 80 3.24 15.59 -5.91
C PRO A 80 3.45 15.45 -7.41
N THR A 81 3.64 16.57 -8.12
CA THR A 81 3.76 16.59 -9.59
C THR A 81 5.13 16.17 -10.09
N ASP A 82 6.16 16.19 -9.24
CA ASP A 82 7.52 15.79 -9.60
C ASP A 82 7.87 14.42 -9.02
N GLU A 83 7.53 14.19 -7.76
CA GLU A 83 7.92 12.99 -7.04
C GLU A 83 7.10 11.77 -7.44
N GLU A 84 5.76 11.88 -7.57
CA GLU A 84 4.94 10.72 -7.93
C GLU A 84 5.26 10.21 -9.35
N PRO A 85 5.50 11.08 -10.36
CA PRO A 85 6.05 10.62 -11.64
C PRO A 85 7.45 10.01 -11.50
N ALA A 86 8.38 10.60 -10.74
CA ALA A 86 9.73 10.06 -10.55
C ALA A 86 9.72 8.68 -9.88
N LYS A 87 8.89 8.49 -8.84
CA LYS A 87 8.58 7.20 -8.22
C LYS A 87 7.97 6.25 -9.25
N GLY A 88 6.99 6.75 -10.01
CA GLY A 88 6.24 6.01 -11.01
C GLY A 88 7.03 5.50 -12.21
N LEU A 89 8.19 6.10 -12.54
CA LEU A 89 9.03 5.66 -13.65
C LEU A 89 9.46 4.19 -13.53
N ALA A 90 9.91 3.74 -12.35
CA ALA A 90 10.24 2.32 -12.15
C ALA A 90 9.02 1.41 -12.27
N LEU A 91 7.87 1.85 -11.76
CA LEU A 91 6.64 1.06 -11.79
C LEU A 91 6.13 0.91 -13.23
N LEU A 92 6.19 1.99 -14.01
CA LEU A 92 5.87 1.98 -15.43
C LEU A 92 6.87 1.11 -16.21
N ALA A 93 8.17 1.22 -15.91
CA ALA A 93 9.19 0.37 -16.52
C ALA A 93 8.95 -1.11 -16.21
N LEU A 94 8.66 -1.46 -14.95
CA LEU A 94 8.34 -2.82 -14.53
C LEU A 94 7.08 -3.34 -15.26
N TYR A 95 6.02 -2.54 -15.32
CA TYR A 95 4.81 -2.88 -16.09
C TYR A 95 5.11 -3.14 -17.57
N LEU A 96 5.87 -2.25 -18.23
CA LEU A 96 6.20 -2.39 -19.65
C LEU A 96 7.12 -3.59 -19.92
N LEU A 97 8.13 -3.81 -19.07
CA LEU A 97 9.06 -4.94 -19.16
C LEU A 97 8.37 -6.26 -18.87
N SER A 98 7.52 -6.33 -17.84
CA SER A 98 6.69 -7.49 -17.54
C SER A 98 5.81 -7.85 -18.74
N ARG A 99 5.19 -6.85 -19.38
CA ARG A 99 4.37 -7.07 -20.57
C ARG A 99 5.17 -7.54 -21.78
N LEU A 100 6.36 -6.96 -22.00
CA LEU A 100 7.26 -7.39 -23.07
C LEU A 100 7.74 -8.82 -22.84
N ARG A 101 8.11 -9.16 -21.60
CA ARG A 101 8.51 -10.50 -21.19
C ARG A 101 7.36 -11.50 -21.36
N ALA A 102 6.16 -11.14 -20.96
CA ALA A 102 4.98 -11.95 -21.17
C ALA A 102 4.76 -12.26 -22.66
N ARG A 103 4.96 -11.28 -23.56
CA ARG A 103 4.83 -11.49 -25.01
C ARG A 103 5.84 -12.51 -25.55
N ARG A 104 7.03 -12.58 -24.95
CA ARG A 104 8.12 -13.44 -25.40
C ARG A 104 8.11 -14.82 -24.74
N ARG A 105 7.73 -14.91 -23.46
CA ARG A 105 7.89 -16.10 -22.60
C ARG A 105 6.58 -16.62 -22.00
N GLY A 106 5.47 -15.92 -22.23
CA GLY A 106 4.15 -16.29 -21.72
C GLY A 106 3.93 -16.01 -20.24
N ASN A 107 4.91 -15.45 -19.50
CA ASN A 107 4.80 -15.11 -18.08
C ASN A 107 4.94 -13.61 -17.80
N ALA A 108 4.05 -13.09 -16.96
CA ALA A 108 4.10 -11.72 -16.44
C ALA A 108 4.59 -11.77 -14.99
N GLU A 109 5.44 -10.83 -14.61
CA GLU A 109 5.86 -10.59 -13.20
C GLU A 109 4.97 -9.54 -12.52
N PHE A 110 4.13 -8.87 -13.30
CA PHE A 110 3.21 -7.83 -12.87
C PHE A 110 1.86 -8.17 -13.48
N ASP A 111 0.94 -8.71 -12.69
CA ASP A 111 -0.28 -9.36 -13.16
C ASP A 111 -1.57 -8.94 -12.44
N GLY A 112 -1.58 -7.76 -11.83
CA GLY A 112 -2.85 -7.19 -11.39
C GLY A 112 -2.71 -6.04 -10.40
N PRO A 113 -3.85 -5.58 -9.86
CA PRO A 113 -3.88 -4.50 -8.88
C PRO A 113 -3.11 -4.81 -7.60
N LEU A 114 -3.12 -6.07 -7.13
CA LEU A 114 -2.42 -6.45 -5.90
C LEU A 114 -0.90 -6.28 -6.04
N ASP A 115 -0.31 -6.87 -7.08
CA ASP A 115 1.11 -6.76 -7.43
C ASP A 115 1.50 -5.28 -7.58
N GLY A 116 0.68 -4.53 -8.33
CA GLY A 116 0.87 -3.10 -8.52
C GLY A 116 0.88 -2.32 -7.20
N MET A 117 -0.05 -2.61 -6.29
CA MET A 117 -0.10 -1.99 -4.96
C MET A 117 1.14 -2.33 -4.12
N VAL A 118 1.59 -3.59 -4.13
CA VAL A 118 2.78 -4.02 -3.37
C VAL A 118 4.05 -3.37 -3.92
N TYR A 119 4.23 -3.36 -5.24
CA TYR A 119 5.37 -2.73 -5.89
C TYR A 119 5.37 -1.21 -5.71
N GLY A 120 4.22 -0.56 -5.89
CA GLY A 120 4.07 0.88 -5.66
C GLY A 120 4.34 1.26 -4.20
N ALA A 121 3.82 0.49 -3.25
CA ALA A 121 4.09 0.69 -1.82
C ALA A 121 5.57 0.55 -1.49
N ALA A 122 6.28 -0.41 -2.09
CA ALA A 122 7.72 -0.58 -1.89
C ALA A 122 8.52 0.66 -2.34
N ILE A 123 8.19 1.22 -3.52
CA ILE A 123 8.80 2.46 -4.01
C ILE A 123 8.50 3.62 -3.05
N GLY A 124 7.23 3.80 -2.67
CA GLY A 124 6.82 4.88 -1.78
C GLY A 124 7.49 4.82 -0.41
N LEU A 125 7.60 3.63 0.19
CA LEU A 125 8.30 3.41 1.46
C LEU A 125 9.78 3.79 1.37
N GLY A 126 10.45 3.39 0.27
CA GLY A 126 11.85 3.75 0.05
C GLY A 126 12.06 5.26 -0.09
N PHE A 127 11.16 5.94 -0.82
CA PHE A 127 11.20 7.39 -0.98
C PHE A 127 11.00 8.11 0.35
N GLY A 128 9.93 7.78 1.07
CA GLY A 128 9.62 8.39 2.36
C GLY A 128 10.74 8.19 3.39
N PHE A 129 11.44 7.06 3.34
CA PHE A 129 12.56 6.80 4.26
C PHE A 129 13.69 7.81 4.06
N ILE A 130 14.08 8.08 2.81
CA ILE A 130 15.12 9.07 2.53
C ILE A 130 14.62 10.48 2.82
N GLU A 131 13.37 10.80 2.48
CA GLU A 131 12.77 12.10 2.80
C GLU A 131 12.79 12.35 4.33
N ASP A 132 12.31 11.40 5.13
CA ASP A 132 12.28 11.54 6.59
C ASP A 132 13.66 11.76 7.18
N LEU A 133 14.69 11.06 6.68
CA LEU A 133 16.08 11.29 7.09
C LEU A 133 16.55 12.69 6.69
N THR A 134 16.25 13.16 5.48
CA THR A 134 16.61 14.53 5.05
C THR A 134 15.92 15.59 5.90
N TYR A 135 14.64 15.40 6.25
CA TYR A 135 13.92 16.28 7.18
C TYR A 135 14.55 16.23 8.58
N GLY A 136 14.91 15.05 9.06
CA GLY A 136 15.63 14.88 10.32
C GLY A 136 16.96 15.62 10.34
N GLN A 137 17.74 15.54 9.26
CA GLN A 137 19.00 16.27 9.14
C GLN A 137 18.78 17.78 9.09
N ARG A 138 17.72 18.25 8.45
CA ARG A 138 17.46 19.68 8.28
C ARG A 138 16.86 20.34 9.53
N TYR A 139 15.96 19.63 10.22
CA TYR A 139 15.14 20.19 11.29
C TYR A 139 15.34 19.49 12.65
N GLY A 140 16.17 18.46 12.70
CA GLY A 140 16.58 17.78 13.92
C GLY A 140 15.79 16.51 14.24
N LEU A 141 16.25 15.81 15.28
CA LEU A 141 15.72 14.50 15.68
C LEU A 141 14.25 14.52 16.08
N GLY A 142 13.77 15.63 16.65
CA GLY A 142 12.36 15.77 17.00
C GLY A 142 11.47 15.61 15.77
N VAL A 143 11.84 16.26 14.65
CA VAL A 143 11.11 16.16 13.39
C VAL A 143 11.19 14.77 12.80
N LEU A 144 12.36 14.11 12.84
CA LEU A 144 12.48 12.72 12.38
C LEU A 144 11.53 11.79 13.14
N HIS A 145 11.51 11.86 14.48
CA HIS A 145 10.62 11.02 15.28
C HIS A 145 9.13 11.31 15.02
N LEU A 146 8.77 12.58 14.78
CA LEU A 146 7.41 12.95 14.43
C LEU A 146 7.00 12.38 13.08
N ARG A 147 7.89 12.42 12.09
CA ARG A 147 7.64 11.94 10.73
C ARG A 147 7.63 10.41 10.62
N LEU A 148 8.47 9.72 11.39
CA LEU A 148 8.39 8.25 11.49
C LEU A 148 7.12 7.83 12.24
N GLY A 149 6.73 8.57 13.29
CA GLY A 149 5.59 8.23 14.13
C GLY A 149 5.78 6.91 14.91
N PHE A 150 4.69 6.39 15.47
CA PHE A 150 4.71 5.06 16.10
C PHE A 150 4.85 3.99 15.02
N LEU A 151 5.84 3.10 15.12
CA LEU A 151 6.10 1.98 14.18
C LEU A 151 6.29 2.35 12.69
N GLY A 152 6.61 3.60 12.35
CA GLY A 152 6.76 4.00 10.94
C GLY A 152 5.41 4.25 10.24
N LEU A 153 4.30 4.38 10.98
CA LEU A 153 2.96 4.42 10.39
C LEU A 153 2.73 5.60 9.44
N LEU A 154 3.42 6.71 9.67
CA LEU A 154 3.33 7.89 8.81
C LEU A 154 4.14 7.73 7.51
N LEU A 155 5.15 6.85 7.52
CA LEU A 155 5.87 6.43 6.30
C LEU A 155 4.95 5.75 5.28
N LEU A 156 3.80 5.21 5.73
CA LEU A 156 2.81 4.59 4.85
C LEU A 156 2.11 5.61 3.94
N GLY A 157 2.17 6.92 4.21
CA GLY A 157 1.60 7.95 3.32
C GLY A 157 2.13 7.81 1.90
N HIS A 158 3.46 7.94 1.71
CA HIS A 158 4.09 7.74 0.41
C HIS A 158 3.83 6.35 -0.17
N ALA A 159 3.79 5.31 0.66
CA ALA A 159 3.47 3.95 0.22
C ALA A 159 2.08 3.90 -0.43
N VAL A 160 1.07 4.50 0.20
CA VAL A 160 -0.32 4.54 -0.28
C VAL A 160 -0.46 5.38 -1.55
N PHE A 161 0.24 6.52 -1.63
CA PHE A 161 0.20 7.38 -2.81
C PHE A 161 0.70 6.61 -4.03
N THR A 162 1.92 6.07 -3.97
CA THR A 162 2.52 5.36 -5.11
C THR A 162 1.84 4.01 -5.38
N ALA A 163 1.31 3.33 -4.34
CA ALA A 163 0.48 2.13 -4.53
C ALA A 163 -0.80 2.41 -5.32
N SER A 164 -1.35 3.61 -5.24
CA SER A 164 -2.53 4.01 -6.04
C SER A 164 -2.20 4.04 -7.54
N PHE A 165 -1.01 4.52 -7.90
CA PHE A 165 -0.53 4.42 -9.29
C PHE A 165 -0.30 2.96 -9.70
N GLY A 166 0.28 2.16 -8.81
CA GLY A 166 0.45 0.73 -9.01
C GLY A 166 -0.86 -0.02 -9.25
N ALA A 167 -1.90 0.25 -8.46
CA ALA A 167 -3.23 -0.31 -8.66
C ALA A 167 -3.80 0.04 -10.05
N GLY A 168 -3.60 1.28 -10.51
CA GLY A 168 -3.99 1.72 -11.85
C GLY A 168 -3.26 0.96 -12.96
N LEU A 169 -1.94 0.76 -12.84
CA LEU A 169 -1.17 -0.09 -13.77
C LEU A 169 -1.62 -1.56 -13.70
N GLY A 170 -1.99 -2.04 -12.52
CA GLY A 170 -2.58 -3.37 -12.31
C GLY A 170 -3.90 -3.54 -13.04
N LEU A 171 -4.81 -2.57 -12.96
CA LEU A 171 -6.05 -2.58 -13.75
C LEU A 171 -5.79 -2.45 -15.25
N ALA A 172 -4.71 -1.79 -15.65
CA ALA A 172 -4.29 -1.72 -17.04
C ALA A 172 -3.84 -3.08 -17.60
N THR A 173 -3.29 -4.00 -16.79
CA THR A 173 -2.96 -5.36 -17.30
C THR A 173 -4.21 -6.13 -17.70
N TRP A 174 -5.34 -5.86 -17.04
CA TRP A 174 -6.64 -6.49 -17.32
C TRP A 174 -7.43 -5.80 -18.43
N SER A 175 -6.86 -4.76 -19.04
CA SER A 175 -7.54 -3.91 -20.02
C SER A 175 -7.15 -4.24 -21.48
N ARG A 176 -8.15 -4.45 -22.33
CA ARG A 176 -7.94 -4.83 -23.74
C ARG A 176 -7.60 -3.64 -24.63
N THR A 177 -8.33 -2.53 -24.48
CA THR A 177 -8.15 -1.34 -25.32
C THR A 177 -6.99 -0.49 -24.84
N LEU A 178 -6.32 0.20 -25.77
CA LEU A 178 -5.29 1.18 -25.40
C LEU A 178 -5.89 2.31 -24.55
N ARG A 179 -7.11 2.77 -24.89
CA ARG A 179 -7.83 3.79 -24.14
C ARG A 179 -8.06 3.40 -22.68
N ALA A 180 -8.54 2.19 -22.40
CA ALA A 180 -8.73 1.73 -21.02
C ALA A 180 -7.40 1.61 -20.27
N ARG A 181 -6.36 1.10 -20.94
CA ARG A 181 -5.01 1.02 -20.36
C ARG A 181 -4.48 2.38 -19.95
N LEU A 182 -4.47 3.34 -20.88
CA LEU A 182 -4.06 4.71 -20.60
C LEU A 182 -4.95 5.36 -19.55
N GLY A 183 -6.26 5.11 -19.59
CA GLY A 183 -7.22 5.62 -18.61
C GLY A 183 -6.90 5.18 -17.19
N PHE A 184 -6.68 3.88 -16.95
CA PHE A 184 -6.32 3.38 -15.63
C PHE A 184 -4.92 3.83 -15.17
N THR A 185 -3.95 3.89 -16.09
CA THR A 185 -2.61 4.42 -15.81
C THR A 185 -2.68 5.88 -15.34
N LEU A 186 -3.35 6.74 -16.10
CA LEU A 186 -3.48 8.17 -15.78
C LEU A 186 -4.34 8.41 -14.55
N LEU A 187 -5.42 7.64 -14.37
CA LEU A 187 -6.25 7.73 -13.16
C LEU A 187 -5.45 7.35 -11.91
N GLY A 188 -4.68 6.25 -11.97
CA GLY A 188 -3.86 5.83 -10.84
C GLY A 188 -2.81 6.88 -10.46
N LEU A 189 -2.13 7.46 -11.45
CA LEU A 189 -1.15 8.53 -11.21
C LEU A 189 -1.84 9.79 -10.67
N GLY A 190 -2.97 10.18 -11.24
CA GLY A 190 -3.76 11.31 -10.77
C GLY A 190 -4.23 11.14 -9.33
N VAL A 191 -4.64 9.93 -8.93
CA VAL A 191 -4.99 9.63 -7.53
C VAL A 191 -3.76 9.74 -6.63
N ALA A 192 -2.61 9.19 -7.03
CA ALA A 192 -1.36 9.31 -6.26
C ALA A 192 -1.00 10.77 -6.01
N MET A 193 -0.99 11.58 -7.07
CA MET A 193 -0.70 13.01 -7.02
C MET A 193 -1.72 13.78 -6.18
N PHE A 194 -3.00 13.42 -6.28
CA PHE A 194 -4.06 14.06 -5.50
C PHE A 194 -3.93 13.77 -4.00
N LEU A 195 -3.71 12.50 -3.62
CA LEU A 195 -3.54 12.15 -2.21
C LEU A 195 -2.33 12.85 -1.59
N HIS A 196 -1.23 12.91 -2.34
CA HIS A 196 -0.02 13.61 -1.93
C HIS A 196 -0.24 15.13 -1.85
N PHE A 197 -0.94 15.74 -2.82
CA PHE A 197 -1.34 17.15 -2.77
C PHE A 197 -2.15 17.47 -1.51
N VAL A 198 -3.11 16.62 -1.15
CA VAL A 198 -3.90 16.83 0.06
C VAL A 198 -3.03 16.72 1.31
N HIS A 199 -2.12 15.75 1.36
CA HIS A 199 -1.20 15.59 2.49
C HIS A 199 -0.39 16.88 2.76
N ASP A 200 0.23 17.42 1.71
CA ASP A 200 1.07 18.61 1.80
C ASP A 200 0.29 19.92 1.91
N GLY A 201 -0.91 19.95 1.33
CA GLY A 201 -1.68 21.19 1.12
C GLY A 201 -2.77 21.45 2.14
N LEU A 202 -3.20 20.46 2.94
CA LEU A 202 -4.41 20.61 3.75
C LEU A 202 -4.33 21.76 4.75
N VAL A 203 -3.17 21.94 5.41
CA VAL A 203 -2.97 23.05 6.34
C VAL A 203 -3.08 24.39 5.60
N SER A 204 -2.45 24.50 4.44
CA SER A 204 -2.52 25.71 3.60
C SER A 204 -3.93 26.01 3.13
N VAL A 205 -4.76 25.00 2.79
CA VAL A 205 -6.19 25.18 2.47
C VAL A 205 -6.92 25.86 3.63
N PHE A 206 -6.74 25.38 4.86
CA PHE A 206 -7.42 25.93 6.03
C PHE A 206 -6.97 27.37 6.34
N LEU A 207 -5.67 27.62 6.24
CA LEU A 207 -5.11 28.94 6.53
C LEU A 207 -5.53 29.96 5.48
N THR A 208 -5.38 29.63 4.19
CA THR A 208 -5.76 30.53 3.09
C THR A 208 -7.25 30.81 3.07
N ALA A 209 -8.10 29.81 3.32
CA ALA A 209 -9.54 30.00 3.39
C ALA A 209 -9.98 30.93 4.52
N LYS A 210 -9.26 30.94 5.66
CA LYS A 210 -9.64 31.71 6.85
C LYS A 210 -8.97 33.07 6.94
N TYR A 211 -7.70 33.17 6.57
CA TYR A 211 -6.87 34.35 6.76
C TYR A 211 -6.48 35.04 5.45
N GLY A 212 -6.77 34.41 4.30
CA GLY A 212 -6.33 34.90 2.99
C GLY A 212 -4.90 34.49 2.66
N PHE A 213 -4.55 34.62 1.38
CA PHE A 213 -3.27 34.18 0.83
C PHE A 213 -2.07 34.92 1.44
N HIS A 214 -2.06 36.26 1.38
CA HIS A 214 -0.91 37.05 1.85
C HIS A 214 -0.67 36.93 3.36
N THR A 215 -1.71 36.90 4.19
CA THR A 215 -1.55 36.69 5.63
C THR A 215 -1.02 35.29 5.94
N THR A 216 -1.44 34.29 5.17
CA THR A 216 -0.90 32.93 5.30
C THR A 216 0.57 32.88 4.91
N ALA A 217 0.95 33.49 3.78
CA ALA A 217 2.33 33.60 3.34
C ALA A 217 3.20 34.30 4.40
N ALA A 218 2.77 35.47 4.88
CA ALA A 218 3.46 36.22 5.93
C ALA A 218 3.64 35.39 7.21
N ALA A 219 2.64 34.58 7.59
CA ALA A 219 2.75 33.70 8.75
C ALA A 219 3.75 32.55 8.56
N ILE A 220 3.76 31.92 7.38
CA ILE A 220 4.67 30.81 7.06
C ILE A 220 6.12 31.29 6.96
N GLU A 221 6.33 32.47 6.38
CA GLU A 221 7.65 33.10 6.24
C GLU A 221 8.19 33.69 7.56
N GLY A 222 7.41 33.63 8.64
CA GLY A 222 7.81 34.15 9.95
C GLY A 222 7.87 35.68 10.00
N GLN A 223 7.08 36.36 9.15
CA GLN A 223 6.97 37.81 9.22
C GLN A 223 6.28 38.23 10.53
N GLN A 224 6.56 39.45 11.00
CA GLN A 224 5.96 39.97 12.23
C GLN A 224 4.46 40.20 12.05
N LEU A 225 3.66 39.41 12.78
CA LEU A 225 2.21 39.53 12.84
C LEU A 225 1.76 39.86 14.27
N PRO A 226 0.58 40.50 14.46
CA PRO A 226 0.03 40.73 15.79
C PRO A 226 -0.08 39.43 16.59
N ALA A 227 0.37 39.43 17.85
CA ALA A 227 0.43 38.22 18.69
C ALA A 227 -0.92 37.48 18.80
N GLN A 228 -2.02 38.23 18.82
CA GLN A 228 -3.37 37.66 18.81
C GLN A 228 -3.67 36.89 17.51
N LEU A 229 -3.26 37.43 16.36
CA LEU A 229 -3.42 36.78 15.06
C LEU A 229 -2.56 35.51 14.98
N VAL A 230 -1.31 35.57 15.44
CA VAL A 230 -0.42 34.40 15.54
C VAL A 230 -1.07 33.28 16.37
N SER A 231 -1.64 33.63 17.53
CA SER A 231 -2.36 32.66 18.38
C SER A 231 -3.56 32.02 17.66
N GLN A 232 -4.33 32.80 16.90
CA GLN A 232 -5.45 32.31 16.10
C GLN A 232 -5.01 31.41 14.95
N ILE A 233 -3.94 31.78 14.24
CA ILE A 233 -3.32 30.98 13.18
C ILE A 233 -2.83 29.66 13.75
N ASN A 234 -2.07 29.67 14.84
CA ASN A 234 -1.59 28.46 15.51
C ASN A 234 -2.73 27.56 15.98
N ALA A 235 -3.83 28.16 16.49
CA ALA A 235 -5.03 27.39 16.78
C ALA A 235 -5.57 26.72 15.51
N THR A 236 -5.63 27.43 14.38
CA THR A 236 -6.16 26.89 13.11
C THR A 236 -5.26 25.80 12.53
N VAL A 237 -3.94 25.96 12.59
CA VAL A 237 -2.96 24.92 12.25
C VAL A 237 -3.23 23.66 13.04
N ARG A 238 -3.40 23.74 14.37
CA ARG A 238 -3.73 22.56 15.19
C ARG A 238 -5.01 21.86 14.73
N HIS A 239 -6.05 22.59 14.37
CA HIS A 239 -7.28 21.97 13.86
C HIS A 239 -7.06 21.32 12.49
N ALA A 240 -6.36 22.00 11.58
CA ALA A 240 -6.06 21.49 10.25
C ALA A 240 -5.20 20.22 10.33
N LEU A 241 -4.21 20.18 11.22
CA LEU A 241 -3.40 18.99 11.48
C LEU A 241 -4.24 17.82 11.96
N VAL A 242 -5.23 18.02 12.84
CA VAL A 242 -6.12 16.91 13.23
C VAL A 242 -6.91 16.38 12.04
N VAL A 243 -7.42 17.27 11.17
CA VAL A 243 -8.11 16.85 9.93
C VAL A 243 -7.16 16.11 8.99
N LEU A 244 -5.90 16.56 8.88
CA LEU A 244 -4.86 15.89 8.11
C LEU A 244 -4.61 14.47 8.61
N HIS A 245 -4.46 14.26 9.92
CA HIS A 245 -4.28 12.92 10.47
C HIS A 245 -5.51 12.02 10.20
N VAL A 246 -6.73 12.56 10.29
CA VAL A 246 -7.94 11.81 9.91
C VAL A 246 -7.89 11.39 8.44
N PHE A 247 -7.44 12.29 7.56
CA PHE A 247 -7.25 11.98 6.14
C PHE A 247 -6.16 10.92 5.94
N ASP A 248 -4.96 11.10 6.48
CA ASP A 248 -3.83 10.20 6.32
C ASP A 248 -4.16 8.79 6.84
N TYR A 249 -4.65 8.66 8.08
CA TYR A 249 -5.05 7.35 8.61
C TYR A 249 -6.25 6.77 7.86
N GLY A 250 -7.18 7.60 7.40
CA GLY A 250 -8.30 7.17 6.55
C GLY A 250 -7.83 6.57 5.22
N THR A 251 -6.85 7.17 4.57
CA THR A 251 -6.28 6.66 3.31
C THR A 251 -5.49 5.36 3.54
N ILE A 252 -4.75 5.24 4.65
CA ILE A 252 -4.09 4.00 5.04
C ILE A 252 -5.11 2.88 5.26
N VAL A 253 -6.19 3.15 6.00
CA VAL A 253 -7.29 2.18 6.20
C VAL A 253 -7.92 1.77 4.87
N ALA A 254 -8.17 2.73 3.97
CA ALA A 254 -8.71 2.45 2.64
C ALA A 254 -7.75 1.59 1.80
N PHE A 255 -6.44 1.82 1.89
CA PHE A 255 -5.42 1.00 1.24
C PHE A 255 -5.46 -0.46 1.72
N PHE A 256 -5.47 -0.70 3.03
CA PHE A 256 -5.56 -2.07 3.56
C PHE A 256 -6.91 -2.73 3.25
N ALA A 257 -8.00 -1.96 3.20
CA ALA A 257 -9.30 -2.46 2.76
C ALA A 257 -9.28 -2.87 1.28
N ALA A 258 -8.67 -2.06 0.40
CA ALA A 258 -8.49 -2.38 -1.02
C ALA A 258 -7.61 -3.63 -1.19
N LEU A 259 -6.53 -3.74 -0.43
CA LEU A 259 -5.66 -4.92 -0.42
C LEU A 259 -6.43 -6.18 -0.02
N ALA A 260 -7.21 -6.10 1.06
CA ALA A 260 -8.07 -7.19 1.52
C ALA A 260 -9.13 -7.58 0.49
N TYR A 261 -9.70 -6.60 -0.22
CA TYR A 261 -10.61 -6.84 -1.32
C TYR A 261 -9.95 -7.65 -2.44
N TRP A 262 -8.75 -7.24 -2.90
CA TRP A 262 -8.04 -7.96 -3.96
C TRP A 262 -7.57 -9.35 -3.54
N ILE A 263 -7.15 -9.52 -2.29
CA ILE A 263 -6.84 -10.81 -1.68
C ILE A 263 -8.07 -11.74 -1.72
N ARG A 264 -9.26 -11.23 -1.35
CA ARG A 264 -10.50 -12.01 -1.44
C ARG A 264 -10.86 -12.35 -2.88
N TYR A 265 -10.64 -11.42 -3.80
CA TYR A 265 -10.85 -11.61 -5.22
C TYR A 265 -9.98 -12.75 -5.77
N GLN A 266 -8.67 -12.73 -5.51
CA GLN A 266 -7.74 -13.79 -5.88
C GLN A 266 -8.14 -15.15 -5.31
N ARG A 267 -8.57 -15.21 -4.03
CA ARG A 267 -9.10 -16.45 -3.45
C ARG A 267 -10.32 -16.96 -4.21
N ALA A 268 -11.28 -16.10 -4.55
CA ALA A 268 -12.47 -16.50 -5.28
C ALA A 268 -12.10 -17.09 -6.65
N VAL A 269 -11.14 -16.48 -7.34
CA VAL A 269 -10.58 -16.99 -8.59
C VAL A 269 -9.97 -18.39 -8.40
N LEU A 270 -9.12 -18.58 -7.38
CA LEU A 270 -8.52 -19.88 -7.08
C LEU A 270 -9.58 -20.96 -6.81
N VAL A 271 -10.59 -20.66 -6.00
CA VAL A 271 -11.67 -21.63 -5.69
C VAL A 271 -12.43 -22.01 -6.95
N GLN A 272 -12.74 -21.05 -7.81
CA GLN A 272 -13.49 -21.29 -9.04
C GLN A 272 -12.69 -22.10 -10.06
N GLU A 273 -11.45 -21.70 -10.34
CA GLU A 273 -10.65 -22.28 -11.43
C GLU A 273 -10.08 -23.65 -11.08
N LEU A 274 -9.83 -23.93 -9.79
CA LEU A 274 -9.31 -25.22 -9.32
C LEU A 274 -10.38 -26.31 -9.18
N ALA A 275 -11.67 -25.97 -9.19
CA ALA A 275 -12.75 -26.96 -9.06
C ALA A 275 -12.72 -27.99 -10.20
N GLU A 276 -12.51 -27.53 -11.44
CA GLU A 276 -12.34 -28.42 -12.60
C GLU A 276 -11.09 -29.31 -12.45
N GLU A 277 -9.98 -28.78 -11.96
CA GLU A 277 -8.71 -29.52 -11.83
C GLU A 277 -8.80 -30.63 -10.77
N VAL A 278 -9.62 -30.43 -9.73
CA VAL A 278 -9.96 -31.50 -8.77
C VAL A 278 -10.81 -32.57 -9.44
N SER A 279 -11.85 -32.17 -10.20
CA SER A 279 -12.71 -33.14 -10.90
C SER A 279 -11.97 -33.95 -11.97
N ALA A 280 -10.98 -33.35 -12.61
CA ALA A 280 -10.12 -33.97 -13.62
C ALA A 280 -8.97 -34.82 -13.02
N GLY A 281 -8.84 -34.85 -11.69
CA GLY A 281 -7.78 -35.60 -11.01
C GLY A 281 -6.37 -35.03 -11.20
N VAL A 282 -6.24 -33.76 -11.62
CA VAL A 282 -4.93 -33.08 -11.76
C VAL A 282 -4.36 -32.72 -10.39
N ILE A 283 -5.23 -32.32 -9.47
CA ILE A 283 -4.91 -32.02 -8.07
C ILE A 283 -5.92 -32.70 -7.14
N THR A 284 -5.54 -32.91 -5.88
CA THR A 284 -6.46 -33.48 -4.88
C THR A 284 -7.33 -32.41 -4.23
N ALA A 285 -8.48 -32.80 -3.68
CA ALA A 285 -9.34 -31.89 -2.92
C ALA A 285 -8.61 -31.28 -1.70
N ALA A 286 -7.78 -32.08 -1.01
CA ALA A 286 -6.97 -31.61 0.11
C ALA A 286 -5.92 -30.57 -0.32
N GLU A 287 -5.29 -30.76 -1.49
CA GLU A 287 -4.37 -29.79 -2.06
C GLU A 287 -5.06 -28.48 -2.45
N SER A 288 -6.25 -28.57 -3.07
CA SER A 288 -7.07 -27.40 -3.38
C SER A 288 -7.45 -26.63 -2.11
N GLU A 289 -7.85 -27.32 -1.04
CA GLU A 289 -8.14 -26.67 0.26
C GLU A 289 -6.91 -25.94 0.83
N LEU A 290 -5.73 -26.57 0.77
CA LEU A 290 -4.48 -25.96 1.24
C LEU A 290 -4.08 -24.72 0.44
N VAL A 291 -4.24 -24.74 -0.90
CA VAL A 291 -3.87 -23.61 -1.76
C VAL A 291 -4.85 -22.44 -1.61
N THR A 292 -6.15 -22.73 -1.45
CA THR A 292 -7.21 -21.72 -1.32
C THR A 292 -7.28 -21.07 0.06
N HIS A 293 -6.74 -21.71 1.11
CA HIS A 293 -6.78 -21.20 2.48
C HIS A 293 -5.41 -20.84 3.05
N TYR A 294 -5.17 -19.53 3.22
CA TYR A 294 -3.87 -19.03 3.67
C TYR A 294 -3.40 -19.60 5.02
N GLY A 295 -4.28 -19.67 6.01
CA GLY A 295 -3.92 -20.17 7.33
C GLY A 295 -3.54 -21.65 7.31
N ALA A 296 -4.22 -22.46 6.49
CA ALA A 296 -3.86 -23.86 6.31
C ALA A 296 -2.50 -24.00 5.61
N ARG A 297 -2.27 -23.20 4.57
CA ARG A 297 -0.99 -23.10 3.86
C ARG A 297 0.16 -22.71 4.78
N LEU A 298 -0.02 -21.70 5.63
CA LEU A 298 1.00 -21.22 6.55
C LEU A 298 1.31 -22.25 7.64
N ARG A 299 0.31 -22.94 8.19
CA ARG A 299 0.52 -24.04 9.14
C ARG A 299 1.29 -25.20 8.52
N ALA A 300 0.96 -25.59 7.28
CA ALA A 300 1.70 -26.62 6.57
C ALA A 300 3.16 -26.23 6.34
N TYR A 301 3.42 -24.97 5.98
CA TYR A 301 4.79 -24.45 5.84
C TYR A 301 5.53 -24.39 7.18
N GLY A 302 4.86 -23.94 8.24
CA GLY A 302 5.42 -23.86 9.58
C GLY A 302 5.78 -25.24 10.14
N ALA A 303 4.91 -26.23 9.96
CA ALA A 303 5.17 -27.61 10.39
C ALA A 303 6.45 -28.17 9.76
N LEU A 304 6.62 -28.01 8.44
CA LEU A 304 7.83 -28.46 7.73
C LEU A 304 9.09 -27.68 8.11
N ALA A 305 8.96 -26.38 8.36
CA ALA A 305 10.08 -25.55 8.80
C ALA A 305 10.55 -25.94 10.21
N LEU A 306 9.61 -26.11 11.15
CA LEU A 306 9.89 -26.50 12.54
C LEU A 306 10.44 -27.93 12.64
N SER A 307 10.06 -28.82 11.73
CA SER A 307 10.60 -30.18 11.66
C SER A 307 11.93 -30.28 10.89
N GLY A 308 12.55 -29.15 10.52
CA GLY A 308 13.82 -29.13 9.77
C GLY A 308 13.75 -29.65 8.33
N GLN A 309 12.55 -29.89 7.78
CA GLN A 309 12.35 -30.46 6.45
C GLN A 309 12.39 -29.37 5.36
N LEU A 310 13.53 -28.69 5.22
CA LEU A 310 13.68 -27.56 4.30
C LEU A 310 13.47 -27.94 2.82
N ILE A 311 13.92 -29.12 2.42
CA ILE A 311 13.70 -29.65 1.05
C ILE A 311 12.21 -29.92 0.82
N GLY A 312 11.51 -30.47 1.82
CA GLY A 312 10.07 -30.68 1.78
C GLY A 312 9.31 -29.37 1.65
N LEU A 313 9.69 -28.35 2.44
CA LEU A 313 9.13 -27.00 2.37
C LEU A 313 9.33 -26.37 0.99
N TYR A 314 10.52 -26.48 0.40
CA TYR A 314 10.81 -25.98 -0.94
C TYR A 314 9.92 -26.66 -2.00
N ARG A 315 9.83 -28.00 -1.98
CA ARG A 315 9.00 -28.77 -2.90
C ARG A 315 7.52 -28.41 -2.79
N LEU A 316 7.01 -28.30 -1.56
CA LEU A 316 5.61 -27.93 -1.31
C LEU A 316 5.30 -26.51 -1.80
N ARG A 317 6.19 -25.55 -1.52
CA ARG A 317 6.04 -24.16 -2.02
C ARG A 317 6.04 -24.11 -3.53
N ARG A 318 6.95 -24.84 -4.19
CA ARG A 318 7.03 -24.93 -5.65
C ARG A 318 5.75 -25.52 -6.23
N ARG A 319 5.23 -26.62 -5.65
CA ARG A 319 3.99 -27.26 -6.07
C ARG A 319 2.79 -26.33 -5.92
N HIS A 320 2.61 -25.69 -4.76
CA HIS A 320 1.55 -24.71 -4.55
C HIS A 320 1.62 -23.53 -5.53
N ARG A 321 2.83 -23.08 -5.91
CA ARG A 321 3.02 -22.04 -6.93
C ARG A 321 2.52 -22.51 -8.29
N GLN A 322 2.84 -23.73 -8.72
CA GLN A 322 2.36 -24.28 -9.99
C GLN A 322 0.82 -24.40 -10.04
N VAL A 323 0.19 -24.80 -8.93
CA VAL A 323 -1.28 -24.85 -8.82
C VAL A 323 -1.90 -23.46 -8.92
N THR A 324 -1.30 -22.48 -8.24
CA THR A 324 -1.73 -21.08 -8.28
C THR A 324 -1.57 -20.49 -9.68
N ASP A 325 -0.41 -20.70 -10.32
CA ASP A 325 -0.10 -20.28 -11.70
C ASP A 325 -1.12 -20.87 -12.70
N LEU A 326 -1.53 -22.13 -12.52
CA LEU A 326 -2.54 -22.78 -13.36
C LEU A 326 -3.89 -22.07 -13.25
N ALA A 327 -4.38 -21.85 -12.02
CA ALA A 327 -5.64 -21.17 -11.78
C ALA A 327 -5.66 -19.75 -12.38
N PHE A 328 -4.63 -18.94 -12.11
CA PHE A 328 -4.58 -17.58 -12.65
C PHE A 328 -4.39 -17.56 -14.16
N CYS A 329 -3.65 -18.51 -14.74
CA CYS A 329 -3.55 -18.61 -16.19
C CYS A 329 -4.91 -18.94 -16.84
N LYS A 330 -5.70 -19.85 -16.25
CA LYS A 330 -7.05 -20.16 -16.73
C LYS A 330 -7.97 -18.95 -16.63
N TRP A 331 -8.01 -18.30 -15.46
CA TRP A 331 -8.81 -17.11 -15.24
C TRP A 331 -8.47 -15.99 -16.23
N ARG A 332 -7.18 -15.76 -16.49
CA ARG A 332 -6.75 -14.71 -17.43
C ARG A 332 -7.27 -14.98 -18.84
N ILE A 333 -7.20 -16.23 -19.28
CA ILE A 333 -7.72 -16.64 -20.59
C ILE A 333 -9.25 -16.51 -20.65
N SER A 334 -9.96 -16.89 -19.59
CA SER A 334 -11.43 -16.83 -19.57
C SER A 334 -11.96 -15.40 -19.49
N ARG A 335 -11.29 -14.52 -18.75
CA ARG A 335 -11.75 -13.16 -18.44
C ARG A 335 -11.20 -12.11 -19.40
N ILE A 336 -9.92 -12.22 -19.74
CA ILE A 336 -9.16 -11.20 -20.50
C ILE A 336 -8.72 -11.75 -21.86
N GLY A 337 -8.72 -13.07 -22.06
CA GLY A 337 -8.19 -13.72 -23.25
C GLY A 337 -8.95 -13.39 -24.54
N GLY A 338 -8.22 -13.31 -25.64
CA GLY A 338 -8.73 -13.15 -27.00
C GLY A 338 -7.99 -14.06 -27.98
N ALA A 339 -7.76 -13.54 -29.18
CA ALA A 339 -7.02 -14.21 -30.26
C ALA A 339 -5.60 -13.64 -30.45
N THR A 340 -5.05 -12.94 -29.45
CA THR A 340 -3.70 -12.39 -29.57
C THR A 340 -2.64 -13.48 -29.44
N ALA A 341 -1.43 -13.25 -29.98
CA ALA A 341 -0.31 -14.19 -29.83
C ALA A 341 0.02 -14.50 -28.35
N MET A 342 -0.19 -13.52 -27.46
CA MET A 342 -0.08 -13.71 -26.01
C MET A 342 -1.10 -14.73 -25.49
N ASP A 343 -2.36 -14.63 -25.92
CA ASP A 343 -3.43 -15.50 -25.46
C ASP A 343 -3.19 -16.94 -25.92
N LEU A 344 -2.67 -17.12 -27.14
CA LEU A 344 -2.28 -18.43 -27.67
C LEU A 344 -1.15 -19.06 -26.84
N LEU A 345 -0.12 -18.27 -26.50
CA LEU A 345 0.98 -18.73 -25.63
C LEU A 345 0.49 -19.09 -24.23
N GLN A 346 -0.43 -18.32 -23.66
CA GLN A 346 -1.02 -18.65 -22.36
C GLN A 346 -1.87 -19.92 -22.43
N ARG A 347 -2.67 -20.09 -23.50
CA ARG A 347 -3.45 -21.31 -23.73
C ARG A 347 -2.56 -22.55 -23.83
N SER A 348 -1.40 -22.45 -24.48
CA SER A 348 -0.45 -23.56 -24.57
C SER A 348 0.25 -23.88 -23.24
N ARG A 349 0.24 -22.97 -22.26
CA ARG A 349 0.80 -23.23 -20.92
C ARG A 349 -0.09 -24.11 -20.04
N ILE A 350 -1.41 -24.09 -20.22
CA ILE A 350 -2.34 -24.87 -19.39
C ILE A 350 -2.01 -26.38 -19.45
N PRO A 351 -1.90 -27.03 -20.63
CA PRO A 351 -1.54 -28.44 -20.70
C PRO A 351 -0.16 -28.73 -20.09
N ALA A 352 0.81 -27.83 -20.28
CA ALA A 352 2.14 -27.98 -19.70
C ALA A 352 2.12 -27.95 -18.16
N LEU A 353 1.31 -27.06 -17.57
CA LEU A 353 1.12 -26.99 -16.13
C LEU A 353 0.37 -28.21 -15.58
N ARG A 354 -0.68 -28.69 -16.28
CA ARG A 354 -1.39 -29.92 -15.94
C ARG A 354 -0.45 -31.13 -15.93
N ARG A 355 0.39 -31.30 -16.96
CA ARG A 355 1.42 -32.35 -17.01
C ARG A 355 2.46 -32.25 -15.90
N GLN A 356 2.85 -31.04 -15.52
CA GLN A 356 3.78 -30.86 -14.40
C GLN A 356 3.16 -31.24 -13.04
N LEU A 357 1.85 -31.02 -12.87
CA LEU A 357 1.13 -31.32 -11.65
C LEU A 357 0.75 -32.80 -11.54
N ASN A 358 0.34 -33.39 -12.67
CA ASN A 358 0.03 -34.81 -12.83
C ASN A 358 0.54 -35.34 -14.20
N PRO A 359 1.74 -35.93 -14.26
CA PRO A 359 2.30 -36.48 -15.50
C PRO A 359 1.46 -37.59 -16.14
N ALA A 360 0.63 -38.30 -15.36
CA ALA A 360 -0.21 -39.38 -15.84
C ALA A 360 -1.53 -38.90 -16.48
N HIS A 361 -1.87 -37.62 -16.35
CA HIS A 361 -3.15 -37.07 -16.80
C HIS A 361 -3.36 -37.20 -18.32
N ASP A 362 -2.31 -37.02 -19.13
CA ASP A 362 -2.40 -37.12 -20.60
C ASP A 362 -2.30 -38.56 -21.11
N ALA A 363 -1.81 -39.51 -20.30
CA ALA A 363 -1.64 -40.91 -20.69
C ALA A 363 -2.97 -41.68 -20.75
N GLY A 364 -4.02 -41.17 -20.10
CA GLY A 364 -5.38 -41.74 -20.13
C GLY A 364 -6.27 -41.21 -21.27
N ALA A 365 -5.84 -40.21 -22.04
CA ALA A 365 -6.64 -39.62 -23.11
C ALA A 365 -6.62 -40.43 -24.43
N ALA A 366 -5.86 -41.52 -24.48
CA ALA A 366 -5.83 -42.48 -25.59
C ALA A 366 -6.56 -43.79 -25.21
N SER A 367 -7.85 -43.71 -24.88
CA SER A 367 -8.73 -44.88 -24.90
C SER A 367 -10.17 -44.43 -25.17
N PRO A 368 -10.85 -44.90 -26.24
CA PRO A 368 -12.23 -44.56 -26.50
C PRO A 368 -13.13 -45.51 -25.72
N ALA A 369 -13.78 -45.03 -24.66
CA ALA A 369 -14.86 -45.78 -24.03
C ALA A 369 -15.90 -44.85 -23.40
N THR A 370 -17.03 -44.77 -24.11
CA THR A 370 -18.42 -44.74 -23.62
C THR A 370 -18.79 -43.64 -22.62
N ALA A 371 -19.46 -42.62 -23.16
CA ALA A 371 -20.33 -41.73 -22.42
C ALA A 371 -21.57 -42.49 -21.93
N ASP A 372 -21.84 -42.41 -20.63
CA ASP A 372 -23.18 -42.40 -20.06
C ASP A 372 -23.17 -41.41 -18.88
N GLY A 373 -24.07 -40.41 -18.94
CA GLY A 373 -24.36 -39.50 -17.82
C GLY A 373 -25.39 -40.13 -16.85
N PRO A 374 -26.01 -39.38 -15.91
CA PRO A 374 -25.95 -37.93 -15.67
C PRO A 374 -25.72 -37.55 -14.17
N GLY A 375 -25.57 -36.25 -13.87
CA GLY A 375 -25.60 -35.77 -12.48
C GLY A 375 -25.18 -34.31 -12.27
N THR A 376 -26.07 -33.37 -12.58
CA THR A 376 -25.92 -31.94 -12.25
C THR A 376 -26.13 -31.69 -10.75
N ALA A 377 -25.05 -31.68 -9.97
CA ALA A 377 -25.09 -31.21 -8.60
C ALA A 377 -24.66 -29.73 -8.52
N ARG A 378 -25.63 -28.85 -8.23
CA ARG A 378 -25.36 -27.47 -7.74
C ARG A 378 -24.62 -27.57 -6.40
N PRO A 379 -23.52 -26.83 -6.17
CA PRO A 379 -22.92 -26.79 -4.85
C PRO A 379 -23.80 -25.96 -3.90
N ALA A 380 -24.12 -26.56 -2.76
CA ALA A 380 -24.83 -25.94 -1.65
C ALA A 380 -23.97 -24.84 -1.01
N HIS A 381 -24.61 -23.71 -0.69
CA HIS A 381 -24.04 -22.66 0.15
C HIS A 381 -23.74 -23.21 1.55
N LEU A 382 -22.48 -23.55 1.82
CA LEU A 382 -22.00 -23.81 3.17
C LEU A 382 -21.32 -22.55 3.72
N HIS A 383 -21.92 -22.02 4.78
CA HIS A 383 -21.46 -20.84 5.50
C HIS A 383 -20.01 -21.00 6.00
N ASP A 384 -19.20 -20.04 5.57
CA ASP A 384 -17.74 -19.97 5.74
C ASP A 384 -17.35 -19.50 7.16
N ARG A 385 -17.03 -20.44 8.07
CA ARG A 385 -16.40 -20.17 9.38
C ARG A 385 -14.87 -20.25 9.37
N ARG A 386 -14.20 -20.33 8.22
CA ARG A 386 -12.74 -20.62 8.12
C ARG A 386 -11.88 -19.49 7.53
N ASN A 387 -12.43 -18.27 7.40
CA ASN A 387 -11.72 -17.06 6.95
C ASN A 387 -10.96 -16.27 8.04
N SER A 388 -10.81 -16.79 9.25
CA SER A 388 -10.41 -15.99 10.43
C SER A 388 -8.99 -15.43 10.43
N LEU A 389 -8.03 -16.02 9.70
CA LEU A 389 -6.63 -15.56 9.76
C LEU A 389 -6.33 -14.36 8.83
N ILE A 390 -6.84 -14.34 7.60
CA ILE A 390 -6.68 -13.18 6.70
C ILE A 390 -7.50 -12.01 7.23
N LEU A 391 -8.75 -12.26 7.64
CA LEU A 391 -9.56 -11.28 8.37
C LEU A 391 -8.91 -10.88 9.70
N GLY A 392 -8.15 -11.77 10.33
CA GLY A 392 -7.41 -11.50 11.56
C GLY A 392 -6.18 -10.62 11.34
N ILE A 393 -5.39 -10.85 10.28
CA ILE A 393 -4.22 -10.01 9.94
C ILE A 393 -4.67 -8.67 9.39
N VAL A 394 -5.64 -8.65 8.47
CA VAL A 394 -6.26 -7.42 7.97
C VAL A 394 -7.00 -6.72 9.11
N GLY A 395 -7.68 -7.44 9.99
CA GLY A 395 -8.37 -6.89 11.15
C GLY A 395 -7.43 -6.36 12.23
N LEU A 396 -6.28 -6.99 12.43
CA LEU A 396 -5.21 -6.50 13.32
C LEU A 396 -4.54 -5.27 12.73
N ALA A 397 -4.20 -5.31 11.45
CA ALA A 397 -3.72 -4.16 10.68
C ALA A 397 -4.72 -3.01 10.82
N LEU A 398 -5.98 -3.22 10.39
CA LEU A 398 -7.07 -2.27 10.56
C LEU A 398 -7.19 -1.78 12.00
N GLY A 399 -7.12 -2.64 13.01
CA GLY A 399 -7.17 -2.25 14.42
C GLY A 399 -6.02 -1.34 14.87
N ILE A 400 -4.80 -1.62 14.41
CA ILE A 400 -3.62 -0.77 14.64
C ILE A 400 -3.80 0.60 13.97
N PHE A 401 -4.43 0.67 12.79
CA PHE A 401 -4.66 1.93 12.06
C PHE A 401 -5.94 2.67 12.49
N LEU A 402 -6.97 1.95 12.95
CA LEU A 402 -8.25 2.50 13.41
C LEU A 402 -8.10 3.17 14.78
N LEU A 403 -7.20 2.70 15.64
CA LEU A 403 -7.04 3.28 16.96
C LEU A 403 -6.54 4.75 16.91
N PRO A 404 -5.46 5.10 16.16
CA PRO A 404 -5.08 6.49 15.92
C PRO A 404 -6.15 7.30 15.19
N LEU A 405 -6.85 6.71 14.22
CA LEU A 405 -7.95 7.36 13.50
C LEU A 405 -9.10 7.72 14.45
N VAL A 406 -9.55 6.78 15.28
CA VAL A 406 -10.61 6.99 16.27
C VAL A 406 -10.18 8.02 17.31
N ALA A 407 -8.93 7.97 17.78
CA ALA A 407 -8.38 8.99 18.67
C ALA A 407 -8.42 10.39 18.02
N SER A 408 -8.07 10.48 16.73
CA SER A 408 -8.10 11.74 15.96
C SER A 408 -9.53 12.26 15.79
N VAL A 409 -10.49 11.39 15.43
CA VAL A 409 -11.91 11.72 15.31
C VAL A 409 -12.50 12.16 16.66
N LEU A 410 -12.16 11.49 17.75
CA LEU A 410 -12.58 11.87 19.10
C LEU A 410 -12.00 13.23 19.50
N ALA A 411 -10.75 13.51 19.15
CA ALA A 411 -10.14 14.82 19.36
C ALA A 411 -10.90 15.93 18.60
N VAL A 412 -11.30 15.69 17.34
CA VAL A 412 -12.17 16.60 16.58
C VAL A 412 -13.51 16.78 17.29
N ALA A 413 -14.17 15.68 17.65
CA ALA A 413 -15.51 15.71 18.25
C ALA A 413 -15.54 16.44 19.60
N ILE A 414 -14.52 16.24 20.44
CA ILE A 414 -14.34 16.94 21.71
C ILE A 414 -14.05 18.42 21.45
N GLY A 415 -13.15 18.74 20.52
CA GLY A 415 -12.83 20.12 20.14
C GLY A 415 -14.03 20.91 19.57
N LEU A 416 -14.93 20.24 18.86
CA LEU A 416 -16.19 20.84 18.37
C LEU A 416 -17.20 21.07 19.51
N ARG A 417 -17.29 20.14 20.47
CA ARG A 417 -18.20 20.27 21.64
C ARG A 417 -17.77 21.35 22.63
N THR A 418 -16.47 21.53 22.86
CA THR A 418 -15.97 22.59 23.75
C THR A 418 -16.15 23.98 23.16
N ARG A 419 -16.19 24.11 21.83
CA ARG A 419 -16.59 25.37 21.15
C ARG A 419 -18.09 25.63 21.20
N ALA A 420 -18.91 24.59 21.18
CA ALA A 420 -20.37 24.72 21.23
C ALA A 420 -20.91 24.97 22.66
N SER A 421 -20.11 24.69 23.70
CA SER A 421 -20.49 24.89 25.10
C SER A 421 -19.57 25.91 25.77
N ALA A 422 -19.96 27.19 25.76
CA ALA A 422 -19.26 28.28 26.43
C ALA A 422 -19.42 28.24 27.97
N SER A 423 -19.30 27.07 28.60
CA SER A 423 -19.28 26.95 30.07
C SER A 423 -18.36 25.82 30.52
N PRO A 424 -17.47 26.04 31.51
CA PRO A 424 -16.52 25.03 31.96
C PRO A 424 -17.24 23.97 32.80
N ARG A 425 -17.36 22.75 32.28
CA ARG A 425 -17.69 21.57 33.10
C ARG A 425 -16.58 20.54 33.00
N SER A 426 -16.20 20.01 34.15
CA SER A 426 -15.11 19.06 34.36
C SER A 426 -15.36 17.74 33.64
N VAL A 427 -14.36 17.28 32.89
CA VAL A 427 -14.36 15.98 32.20
C VAL A 427 -14.08 14.87 33.23
N PRO A 428 -14.80 13.74 33.22
CA PRO A 428 -14.64 12.69 34.22
C PRO A 428 -13.25 12.01 34.18
N PRO A 429 -12.64 11.69 35.35
CA PRO A 429 -11.26 11.18 35.46
C PRO A 429 -10.99 9.87 34.70
N GLY A 430 -12.00 9.01 34.54
CA GLY A 430 -11.86 7.74 33.82
C GLY A 430 -11.65 7.90 32.30
N LEU A 431 -12.20 8.98 31.72
CA LEU A 431 -11.99 9.32 30.31
C LEU A 431 -10.61 9.95 30.11
N VAL A 432 -10.10 10.66 31.13
CA VAL A 432 -8.75 11.22 31.16
C VAL A 432 -7.69 10.13 31.28
N LEU A 433 -7.91 9.04 32.03
CA LEU A 433 -6.94 7.93 32.15
C LEU A 433 -6.89 7.02 30.91
N GLY A 434 -8.03 6.76 30.25
CA GLY A 434 -8.08 6.06 28.96
C GLY A 434 -7.48 6.89 27.82
N ILE A 435 -7.65 8.21 27.87
CA ILE A 435 -7.01 9.15 26.96
C ILE A 435 -5.52 9.33 27.33
N LEU A 436 -5.10 9.32 28.59
CA LEU A 436 -3.69 9.41 29.00
C LEU A 436 -2.85 8.21 28.54
N GLY A 437 -3.43 7.00 28.47
CA GLY A 437 -2.76 5.85 27.85
C GLY A 437 -2.52 6.01 26.34
N LEU A 438 -3.37 6.78 25.65
CA LEU A 438 -3.27 7.16 24.23
C LEU A 438 -2.49 8.47 24.01
N LEU A 439 -2.46 9.36 25.02
CA LEU A 439 -1.71 10.61 25.12
C LEU A 439 -0.39 10.41 25.88
N LEU A 440 0.22 9.23 25.90
CA LEU A 440 1.64 9.13 26.25
C LEU A 440 2.54 9.57 25.08
N TRP A 441 1.96 9.88 23.91
CA TRP A 441 2.69 10.39 22.74
C TRP A 441 2.48 11.90 22.48
N VAL A 442 1.33 12.46 22.86
CA VAL A 442 1.05 13.91 22.78
C VAL A 442 1.94 14.80 23.69
N PRO A 443 2.51 14.35 24.82
CA PRO A 443 3.40 15.18 25.63
C PRO A 443 4.74 15.44 24.92
N VAL A 444 5.21 14.50 24.08
CA VAL A 444 6.37 14.74 23.20
C VAL A 444 6.01 15.78 22.14
N TYR A 445 4.78 15.73 21.61
CA TYR A 445 4.27 16.67 20.61
C TYR A 445 4.12 18.11 21.14
N VAL A 446 3.63 18.29 22.36
CA VAL A 446 3.45 19.62 22.98
C VAL A 446 4.77 20.18 23.54
N VAL A 447 5.65 19.33 24.08
CA VAL A 447 6.96 19.75 24.61
C VAL A 447 7.97 20.05 23.48
N ALA A 448 7.90 19.37 22.34
CA ALA A 448 8.78 19.66 21.19
C ALA A 448 8.41 20.96 20.45
N ILE A 449 7.11 21.28 20.34
CA ILE A 449 6.63 22.53 19.74
C ILE A 449 6.79 23.72 20.69
N ALA A 450 6.70 23.52 22.01
CA ALA A 450 6.88 24.59 22.99
C ALA A 450 8.35 24.99 23.23
N ASN A 451 9.33 24.17 22.80
CA ASN A 451 10.76 24.39 23.05
C ASN A 451 11.62 24.51 21.78
N SER A 452 11.01 24.66 20.61
CA SER A 452 11.74 25.00 19.39
C SER A 452 11.79 26.54 19.27
N PRO A 453 12.99 27.15 19.14
CA PRO A 453 13.16 28.61 19.08
C PRO A 453 12.48 29.25 17.87
#